data_AF-A0A6V7I450-F1
#
_entry.id   AF-A0A6V7I450-F1
#
_cell.length_a   1.000
_cell.length_b   1.000
_cell.length_c   1.000
_cell.angle_alpha   90.00
_cell.angle_beta   90.00
_cell.angle_gamma   90.00
#
_symmetry.space_group_name_H-M   'P 1'
#
loop_
_entity.id
_entity.type
_entity.pdbx_description
1 polymer ?
#
loop_
_entity_poly.entity_id
_entity_poly.type
_entity_poly.pdbx_seq_one_letter_code
_entity_poly.pdbx_strand_id
1 'polypeptide(L)' 'TCSPRPMAIFELLDYIVNEPPPKLPAGIFTDAFNDFVDRCLKKNPAERADLKTLM' A
#
# COMPACT_ATOMS: atom_id res chain seq x y z
N THR A 1 5.28 -13.15 14.63
CA THR A 1 5.36 -11.74 15.09
C THR A 1 6.46 -11.05 14.30
N CYS A 2 6.17 -10.55 13.09
CA CYS A 2 7.17 -9.81 12.32
C CYS A 2 7.06 -8.33 12.73
N SER A 3 7.77 -7.90 13.78
CA SER A 3 7.90 -6.47 14.06
C SER A 3 8.78 -5.87 12.95
N PRO A 4 8.35 -4.80 12.25
CA PRO A 4 9.22 -4.16 11.28
C PRO A 4 10.50 -3.74 12.00
N ARG A 5 11.65 -4.19 11.49
CA ARG A 5 12.94 -3.69 11.96
C ARG A 5 12.91 -2.17 11.84
N PRO A 6 13.40 -1.41 12.83
CA PRO A 6 13.51 0.04 12.68
C PRO A 6 14.43 0.32 11.49
N MET A 7 13.85 0.78 10.39
CA MET A 7 14.57 1.19 9.18
C MET A 7 14.96 2.66 9.31
N ALA A 8 16.15 3.01 8.84
CA ALA A 8 16.53 4.41 8.71
C ALA A 8 15.67 5.12 7.65
N ILE A 9 15.59 6.45 7.72
CA ILE A 9 14.72 7.24 6.82
C ILE A 9 15.02 6.99 5.34
N PHE A 10 16.30 6.92 4.96
CA PHE A 10 16.69 6.69 3.56
C PHE A 10 16.36 5.26 3.10
N GLU A 11 16.50 4.26 3.98
CA GLU A 11 16.11 2.88 3.68
C GLU A 11 14.59 2.77 3.49
N LEU A 12 13.81 3.51 4.29
CA LEU A 12 12.36 3.56 4.14
C LEU A 12 11.93 4.21 2.81
N LEU A 13 12.57 5.32 2.44
CA LEU A 13 12.30 5.99 1.16
C LEU A 13 12.63 5.07 -0.02
N ASP A 14 13.79 4.41 0.03
CA ASP A 14 14.19 3.44 -0.99
C ASP A 14 13.19 2.28 -1.10
N TYR A 15 12.74 1.76 0.05
CA TYR A 15 11.70 0.73 0.11
C TYR A 15 10.40 1.20 -0.54
N ILE A 16 9.90 2.40 -0.22
CA ILE A 16 8.67 2.94 -0.83
C ILE A 16 8.81 3.06 -2.36
N VAL A 17 9.98 3.45 -2.85
CA VAL A 17 10.22 3.67 -4.28
C VAL A 17 10.40 2.35 -5.02
N ASN A 18 11.14 1.39 -4.47
CA ASN A 18 11.60 0.21 -5.19
C ASN A 18 10.78 -1.05 -4.92
N GLU A 19 10.34 -1.27 -3.69
CA GLU A 19 9.62 -2.49 -3.28
C GLU A 19 8.14 -2.45 -3.71
N PRO A 20 7.42 -3.59 -3.67
CA PRO A 20 5.98 -3.62 -3.91
C PRO A 20 5.20 -2.88 -2.80
N PRO A 21 4.01 -2.34 -3.14
CA PRO A 21 3.20 -1.63 -2.16
C PRO A 21 2.71 -2.57 -1.05
N PRO A 22 2.58 -2.06 0.19
CA PRO A 22 2.08 -2.85 1.29
C PRO A 22 0.60 -3.21 1.06
N LYS A 23 0.19 -4.36 1.59
CA LYS A 23 -1.20 -4.84 1.54
C LYS A 23 -1.73 -5.09 2.93
N LEU A 24 -3.04 -5.00 3.07
CA LEU A 24 -3.72 -5.38 4.30
C LEU A 24 -3.64 -6.90 4.53
N PRO A 25 -3.57 -7.34 5.79
CA PRO A 25 -3.59 -8.76 6.13
C PRO A 25 -4.95 -9.39 5.76
N ALA A 26 -4.88 -10.54 5.08
CA ALA A 26 -6.07 -11.28 4.67
C ALA A 26 -6.89 -11.78 5.87
N GLY A 27 -8.22 -11.78 5.74
CA GLY A 27 -9.15 -12.32 6.74
C GLY A 27 -9.43 -11.42 7.94
N ILE A 28 -8.85 -10.21 8.00
CA ILE A 28 -9.13 -9.22 9.05
C ILE A 28 -10.13 -8.17 8.58
N PHE A 29 -10.01 -7.74 7.32
CA PHE A 29 -10.85 -6.72 6.72
C PHE A 29 -11.74 -7.28 5.61
N THR A 30 -12.81 -6.55 5.28
CA THR A 30 -13.68 -6.90 4.16
C THR A 30 -12.93 -6.78 2.84
N ASP A 31 -13.31 -7.60 1.86
CA ASP A 31 -12.69 -7.58 0.53
C ASP A 31 -12.84 -6.21 -0.15
N ALA A 32 -13.97 -5.52 0.08
CA ALA A 32 -14.19 -4.16 -0.41
C ALA A 32 -13.18 -3.14 0.17
N PHE A 33 -12.83 -3.28 1.45
CA PHE A 33 -11.83 -2.40 2.06
C PHE A 33 -10.41 -2.73 1.60
N ASN A 34 -10.10 -4.02 1.44
CA ASN A 34 -8.83 -4.47 0.85
C ASN A 34 -8.66 -3.92 -0.58
N ASP A 35 -9.69 -4.01 -1.43
CA ASP A 35 -9.66 -3.47 -2.78
C ASP A 35 -9.51 -1.94 -2.80
N PHE A 36 -10.25 -1.24 -1.93
CA PHE A 36 -10.14 0.22 -1.81
C PHE A 36 -8.71 0.67 -1.50
N VAL A 37 -8.05 0.02 -0.53
CA VAL A 37 -6.67 0.34 -0.15
C VAL A 37 -5.68 -0.07 -1.24
N ASP A 38 -5.85 -1.24 -1.87
CA ASP A 38 -5.00 -1.69 -2.99
C ASP A 38 -5.05 -0.71 -4.17
N ARG A 39 -6.22 -0.12 -4.46
CA ARG A 39 -6.40 0.91 -5.50
C ARG A 39 -5.69 2.23 -5.18
N CYS A 40 -5.57 2.58 -3.90
CA CYS A 40 -4.88 3.78 -3.43
C CYS A 40 -3.35 3.63 -3.43
N LEU A 41 -2.85 2.42 -3.21
CA LEU A 41 -1.42 2.15 -3.02
C LEU A 41 -0.69 1.71 -4.31
N LYS A 42 -1.35 1.76 -5.48
CA LYS A 42 -0.68 1.46 -6.75
C LYS A 42 0.53 2.37 -6.98
N LYS A 43 1.67 1.77 -7.34
CA LYS A 43 2.91 2.52 -7.58
C LYS A 43 2.83 3.40 -8.82
N ASN A 44 2.25 2.88 -9.90
CA ASN A 44 2.04 3.65 -11.12
C ASN A 44 0.93 4.70 -10.87
N PRO A 45 1.25 6.01 -10.89
CA PRO A 45 0.25 7.04 -10.63
C PRO A 45 -0.89 7.05 -11.65
N ALA A 46 -0.66 6.59 -12.88
CA ALA A 46 -1.69 6.52 -13.92
C ALA A 46 -2.71 5.39 -13.67
N GLU A 47 -2.32 4.35 -12.91
CA GLU A 47 -3.22 3.23 -12.57
C GLU A 47 -3.88 3.41 -11.20
N ARG A 48 -3.32 4.30 -10.37
CA ARG A 48 -3.82 4.65 -9.04
C ARG A 48 -5.18 5.34 -9.17
N ALA A 49 -6.12 4.91 -8.34
CA ALA A 49 -7.45 5.48 -8.36
C ALA A 49 -7.42 6.98 -8.01
N ASP A 50 -8.21 7.76 -8.74
CA ASP A 50 -8.48 9.17 -8.46
C ASP A 50 -9.69 9.32 -7.52
N LEU A 51 -9.95 10.55 -7.06
CA LEU A 51 -11.12 10.80 -6.19
C LEU A 51 -12.44 10.40 -6.85
N LYS A 52 -12.57 10.54 -8.16
CA LYS A 52 -13.82 10.22 -8.87
C LYS A 52 -14.11 8.73 -8.90
N THR A 53 -13.08 7.90 -8.93
CA THR A 53 -13.23 6.43 -8.96
C THR A 53 -13.29 5.84 -7.55
N LEU A 54 -12.84 6.56 -6.53
CA LEU A 54 -12.92 6.15 -5.11
C LEU A 54 -14.26 6.49 -4.44
N MET A 55 -15.00 7.46 -4.97
CA MET A 55 -16.30 7.94 -4.48
C MET A 55 -17.44 7.43 -5.36
#